data_AF-A0A6C0BM57-F1
#
_entry.id   AF-A0A6C0BM57-F1
#
_cell.length_a   1.000
_cell.length_b   1.000
_cell.length_c   1.000
_cell.angle_alpha   90.00
_cell.angle_beta   90.00
_cell.angle_gamma   90.00
#
_symmetry.space_group_name_H-M   'P 1'
#
loop_
_entity.id
_entity.type
_entity.pdbx_description
1 polymer ?
#
loop_
_entity_poly.entity_id
_entity_poly.type
_entity_poly.pdbx_seq_one_letter_code
_entity_poly.pdbx_strand_id
1 'polypeptide(L)'
;MADSSLLLTPEFLAHYDDFPKHMTPLGMFVFLRTYSRFLTKEKRRETYKETCVRAVAYNINLVIQHLQSIGYEPEMAKMRQEACLLFDNMFNLRQFLSGRTMWTGGTSAAERCPLSNFNCAAINITHWGDLCDLFYLLMVGTGVGFKATRELIKQIEPIRNNTTLIHSEYIPLPPSRRLETTELHMLDNGFAKIYIGDSKEGWVEGLRIYFKLLTQKEYEYVHTIKISYNSVRPHGERLRTFGGTSSGPEPLREMFDGINKTLKSQLDPWLDPLMADKLGYVTVRPIHVMDIGNLIGQNVVVGYIWPKMPLLV
;
A
#
# COMPACT_ATOMS: atom_id res chain seq x y z
N MET A 1 -15.37 3.08 -15.51
CA MET A 1 -16.37 3.76 -14.67
C MET A 1 -17.73 3.21 -15.01
N ALA A 2 -18.34 2.50 -14.07
CA ALA A 2 -19.71 2.04 -14.21
C ALA A 2 -20.63 3.26 -14.38
N ASP A 3 -21.58 3.16 -15.30
CA ASP A 3 -22.51 4.24 -15.60
C ASP A 3 -23.46 4.42 -14.41
N SER A 4 -23.19 5.42 -13.57
CA SER A 4 -24.01 5.73 -12.40
C SER A 4 -25.44 6.10 -12.77
N SER A 5 -25.69 6.55 -14.02
CA SER A 5 -27.03 6.90 -14.50
C SER A 5 -27.96 5.68 -14.59
N LEU A 6 -27.40 4.47 -14.66
CA LEU A 6 -28.18 3.22 -14.63
C LEU A 6 -28.73 2.89 -13.23
N LEU A 7 -28.14 3.44 -12.17
CA LEU A 7 -28.50 3.18 -10.77
C LEU A 7 -29.19 4.35 -10.10
N LEU A 8 -28.69 5.58 -10.32
CA LEU A 8 -29.20 6.81 -9.74
C LEU A 8 -29.56 7.77 -10.89
N THR A 9 -30.85 7.92 -11.17
CA THR A 9 -31.29 8.70 -12.35
C THR A 9 -31.15 10.21 -12.11
N PRO A 10 -30.99 11.01 -13.18
CA PRO A 10 -30.96 12.48 -13.06
C PRO A 10 -32.20 13.04 -12.35
N GLU A 11 -33.38 12.47 -12.60
CA GLU A 11 -34.65 12.89 -11.98
C GLU A 11 -34.61 12.69 -10.46
N PHE A 12 -34.14 11.53 -10.00
CA PHE A 12 -33.96 11.27 -8.57
C PHE A 12 -32.97 12.25 -7.94
N LEU A 13 -31.83 12.47 -8.59
CA LEU A 13 -30.76 13.34 -8.09
C LEU A 13 -31.12 14.84 -8.14
N ALA A 14 -32.12 15.24 -8.92
CA ALA A 14 -32.61 16.62 -9.00
C ALA A 14 -33.29 17.08 -7.69
N HIS A 15 -33.74 16.14 -6.85
CA HIS A 15 -34.33 16.44 -5.54
C HIS A 15 -33.30 16.83 -4.47
N TYR A 16 -32.00 16.69 -4.76
CA TYR A 16 -30.91 16.89 -3.81
C TYR A 16 -29.99 18.03 -4.26
N ASP A 17 -29.75 18.96 -3.32
CA ASP A 17 -28.72 20.00 -3.45
C ASP A 17 -27.31 19.38 -3.49
N ASP A 18 -26.29 20.17 -3.81
CA ASP A 18 -24.89 19.71 -3.81
C ASP A 18 -24.39 19.27 -2.42
N PHE A 19 -24.98 19.84 -1.36
CA PHE A 19 -24.72 19.55 0.04
C PHE A 19 -26.03 19.54 0.83
N PRO A 20 -26.19 18.65 1.83
CA PRO A 20 -27.38 18.63 2.66
C PRO A 20 -27.43 19.87 3.56
N LYS A 21 -28.60 20.49 3.69
CA LYS A 21 -28.79 21.76 4.43
C LYS A 21 -28.41 21.67 5.90
N HIS A 22 -28.49 20.48 6.49
CA HIS A 22 -28.12 20.22 7.89
C HIS A 22 -26.65 19.81 8.07
N MET A 23 -25.81 19.86 7.02
CA MET A 23 -24.37 19.66 7.18
C MET A 23 -23.78 20.81 8.00
N THR A 24 -23.11 20.48 9.10
CA THR A 24 -22.43 21.49 9.90
C THR A 24 -21.20 22.04 9.15
N PRO A 25 -20.76 23.28 9.44
CA PRO A 25 -19.54 23.84 8.85
C PRO A 25 -18.31 22.96 9.08
N LEU A 26 -18.19 22.33 10.25
CA LEU A 26 -17.11 21.39 10.55
C LEU A 26 -17.20 20.13 9.67
N GLY A 27 -18.40 19.56 9.50
CA GLY A 27 -18.62 18.41 8.62
C GLY A 27 -18.24 18.72 7.17
N MET A 28 -18.64 19.91 6.68
CA MET A 28 -18.29 20.37 5.34
C MET A 28 -16.76 20.55 5.18
N PHE A 29 -16.10 21.19 6.15
CA PHE A 29 -14.65 21.36 6.15
C PHE A 29 -13.91 20.02 6.09
N VAL A 30 -14.29 19.08 6.97
CA VAL A 30 -13.69 17.73 7.01
C VAL A 30 -13.91 17.00 5.69
N PHE A 31 -15.12 17.08 5.12
CA PHE A 31 -15.43 16.48 3.83
C PHE A 31 -14.56 17.03 2.70
N LEU A 32 -14.49 18.34 2.55
CA LEU A 32 -13.75 19.02 1.47
C LEU A 32 -12.25 18.73 1.54
N ARG A 33 -11.69 18.66 2.76
CA ARG A 33 -10.27 18.33 2.97
C ARG A 33 -9.96 16.85 2.68
N THR A 34 -10.87 15.93 3.01
CA THR A 34 -10.53 14.51 3.20
C THR A 34 -11.11 13.57 2.15
N TYR A 35 -12.34 13.82 1.69
CA TYR A 35 -13.09 12.87 0.85
C TYR A 35 -13.41 13.42 -0.54
N SER A 36 -13.60 14.73 -0.64
CA SER A 36 -13.89 15.43 -1.88
C SER A 36 -12.70 15.34 -2.84
N ARG A 37 -12.82 14.64 -3.96
CA ARG A 37 -11.71 14.49 -4.92
C ARG A 37 -11.60 15.69 -5.85
N PHE A 38 -10.40 15.95 -6.38
CA PHE A 38 -10.23 16.98 -7.41
C PHE A 38 -10.61 16.42 -8.79
N LEU A 39 -11.52 17.12 -9.46
CA LEU A 39 -12.02 16.82 -10.79
C LEU A 39 -11.21 17.64 -11.81
N THR A 40 -10.27 16.99 -12.50
CA THR A 40 -9.27 17.67 -13.34
C THR A 40 -9.90 18.44 -14.52
N LYS A 41 -10.99 17.91 -15.12
CA LYS A 41 -11.63 18.55 -16.28
C LYS A 41 -12.40 19.81 -15.86
N GLU A 42 -13.08 19.72 -14.73
CA GLU A 42 -13.95 20.75 -14.15
C GLU A 42 -13.18 21.76 -13.29
N LYS A 43 -11.90 21.50 -13.01
CA LYS A 43 -10.97 22.33 -12.21
C LYS A 43 -11.52 22.70 -10.82
N ARG A 44 -12.33 21.82 -10.23
CA ARG A 44 -12.90 21.97 -8.88
C ARG A 44 -12.85 20.66 -8.13
N ARG A 45 -13.24 20.68 -6.85
CA ARG A 45 -13.46 19.43 -6.12
C ARG A 45 -14.90 18.95 -6.22
N GLU A 46 -15.10 17.66 -5.93
CA GLU A 46 -16.42 17.02 -5.84
C GLU A 46 -17.30 17.71 -4.79
N THR A 47 -18.59 17.85 -5.08
CA THR A 47 -19.60 18.14 -4.07
C THR A 47 -19.91 16.90 -3.25
N TYR A 48 -20.62 17.05 -2.12
CA TYR A 48 -20.98 15.89 -1.29
C TYR A 48 -21.90 14.93 -2.05
N LYS A 49 -22.85 15.48 -2.80
CA LYS A 49 -23.72 14.73 -3.71
C LYS A 49 -22.93 13.88 -4.72
N GLU A 50 -21.93 14.47 -5.38
CA GLU A 50 -21.09 13.75 -6.36
C GLU A 50 -20.31 12.60 -5.72
N THR A 51 -19.73 12.83 -4.54
CA THR A 51 -19.04 11.77 -3.79
C THR A 51 -20.01 10.64 -3.38
N CYS A 52 -21.23 10.98 -2.92
CA CYS A 52 -22.27 9.98 -2.61
C CYS A 52 -22.66 9.16 -3.84
N VAL A 53 -22.92 9.81 -4.99
CA VAL A 53 -23.24 9.12 -6.25
C VAL A 53 -22.13 8.13 -6.62
N ARG A 54 -20.87 8.58 -6.63
CA ARG A 54 -19.72 7.74 -6.98
C ARG A 54 -19.58 6.54 -6.04
N ALA A 55 -19.67 6.77 -4.74
CA ALA A 55 -19.45 5.73 -3.73
C ALA A 55 -20.59 4.70 -3.70
N VAL A 56 -21.84 5.14 -3.82
CA VAL A 56 -23.02 4.25 -3.92
C VAL A 56 -22.99 3.44 -5.20
N ALA A 57 -22.78 4.09 -6.35
CA ALA A 57 -22.70 3.40 -7.62
C ALA A 57 -21.60 2.34 -7.61
N TYR A 58 -20.43 2.66 -7.06
CA TYR A 58 -19.36 1.68 -6.88
C TYR A 58 -19.80 0.48 -6.03
N ASN A 59 -20.39 0.73 -4.87
CA ASN A 59 -20.79 -0.33 -3.94
C ASN A 59 -21.82 -1.29 -4.56
N ILE A 60 -22.88 -0.77 -5.17
CA ILE A 60 -23.92 -1.59 -5.80
C ILE A 60 -23.38 -2.35 -7.03
N ASN A 61 -22.48 -1.73 -7.80
CA ASN A 61 -21.87 -2.41 -8.96
C ASN A 61 -21.01 -3.61 -8.57
N LEU A 62 -20.42 -3.66 -7.37
CA LEU A 62 -19.71 -4.86 -6.91
C LEU A 62 -20.64 -6.07 -6.83
N VAL A 63 -21.88 -5.87 -6.38
CA VAL A 63 -22.90 -6.92 -6.30
C VAL A 63 -23.34 -7.34 -7.71
N ILE A 64 -23.63 -6.37 -8.58
CA ILE A 64 -24.02 -6.62 -9.98
C ILE A 64 -22.96 -7.44 -10.70
N GLN A 65 -21.70 -7.01 -10.64
CA GLN A 65 -20.58 -7.68 -11.28
C GLN A 65 -20.37 -9.09 -10.71
N HIS A 66 -20.49 -9.24 -9.39
CA HIS A 66 -20.38 -10.55 -8.77
C HIS A 66 -21.47 -11.50 -9.29
N LEU A 67 -22.74 -11.11 -9.24
CA LEU A 67 -23.86 -11.93 -9.72
C LEU A 67 -23.67 -12.36 -11.18
N GLN A 68 -23.31 -11.42 -12.06
CA GLN A 68 -23.03 -11.71 -13.46
C GLN A 68 -21.86 -12.69 -13.62
N SER A 69 -20.80 -12.54 -12.82
CA SER A 69 -19.62 -13.43 -12.88
C SER A 69 -19.93 -14.88 -12.48
N ILE A 70 -20.96 -15.11 -11.67
CA ILE A 70 -21.41 -16.44 -11.25
C ILE A 70 -22.65 -16.92 -12.03
N GLY A 71 -23.01 -16.24 -13.12
CA GLY A 71 -24.08 -16.64 -14.05
C GLY A 71 -25.50 -16.29 -13.60
N TYR A 72 -25.66 -15.36 -12.66
CA TYR A 72 -26.97 -14.88 -12.20
C TYR A 72 -27.29 -13.52 -12.83
N GLU A 73 -28.53 -13.35 -13.25
CA GLU A 73 -29.03 -12.07 -13.77
C GLU A 73 -29.40 -11.13 -12.61
N PRO A 74 -28.77 -9.95 -12.49
CA PRO A 74 -29.07 -8.99 -11.45
C PRO A 74 -30.45 -8.35 -11.67
N GLU A 75 -31.30 -8.38 -10.65
CA GLU A 75 -32.60 -7.73 -10.71
C GLU A 75 -32.46 -6.20 -10.60
N MET A 76 -32.27 -5.54 -11.73
CA MET A 76 -31.91 -4.12 -11.80
C MET A 76 -32.90 -3.18 -11.10
N ALA A 77 -34.19 -3.53 -11.01
CA ALA A 77 -35.17 -2.75 -10.25
C ALA A 77 -34.83 -2.70 -8.75
N LYS A 78 -34.44 -3.84 -8.15
CA LYS A 78 -34.01 -3.91 -6.76
C LYS A 78 -32.68 -3.20 -6.54
N MET A 79 -31.73 -3.37 -7.46
CA MET A 79 -30.44 -2.67 -7.38
C MET A 79 -30.59 -1.14 -7.38
N ARG A 80 -31.51 -0.60 -8.21
CA ARG A 80 -31.85 0.83 -8.22
C ARG A 80 -32.52 1.28 -6.93
N GLN A 81 -33.48 0.50 -6.42
CA GLN A 81 -34.16 0.81 -5.17
C GLN A 81 -33.16 0.88 -4.00
N GLU A 82 -32.25 -0.09 -3.91
CA GLU A 82 -31.20 -0.12 -2.90
C GLU A 82 -30.21 1.03 -3.05
N ALA A 83 -29.80 1.35 -4.30
CA ALA A 83 -28.95 2.49 -4.59
C ALA A 83 -29.58 3.81 -4.13
N CYS A 84 -30.85 4.06 -4.44
CA CYS A 84 -31.57 5.26 -4.03
C CYS A 84 -31.68 5.37 -2.50
N LEU A 85 -31.98 4.25 -1.81
CA LEU A 85 -32.07 4.22 -0.35
C LEU A 85 -30.71 4.49 0.31
N LEU A 86 -29.66 3.82 -0.16
CA LEU A 86 -28.31 4.04 0.35
C LEU A 86 -27.83 5.47 0.08
N PHE A 87 -28.12 6.01 -1.10
CA PHE A 87 -27.84 7.41 -1.43
C PHE A 87 -28.57 8.37 -0.49
N ASP A 88 -29.88 8.19 -0.26
CA ASP A 88 -30.64 9.08 0.65
C ASP A 88 -30.08 9.05 2.06
N ASN A 89 -29.74 7.87 2.58
CA ASN A 89 -29.16 7.72 3.91
C ASN A 89 -27.77 8.36 4.01
N MET A 90 -26.93 8.20 2.99
CA MET A 90 -25.62 8.85 2.92
C MET A 90 -25.75 10.36 2.81
N PHE A 91 -26.53 10.85 1.85
CA PHE A 91 -26.72 12.28 1.62
C PHE A 91 -27.25 12.98 2.88
N ASN A 92 -28.19 12.35 3.59
CA ASN A 92 -28.74 12.89 4.83
C ASN A 92 -27.88 12.63 6.08
N LEU A 93 -26.65 12.16 5.92
CA LEU A 93 -25.69 11.94 7.03
C LEU A 93 -26.17 10.92 8.08
N ARG A 94 -27.10 10.02 7.70
CA ARG A 94 -27.66 8.99 8.59
C ARG A 94 -26.77 7.75 8.63
N GLN A 95 -26.10 7.45 7.51
CA GLN A 95 -25.21 6.31 7.35
C GLN A 95 -24.02 6.70 6.47
N PHE A 96 -22.90 6.01 6.62
CA PHE A 96 -21.71 6.27 5.81
C PHE A 96 -21.07 4.95 5.38
N LEU A 97 -20.50 4.95 4.18
CA LEU A 97 -19.51 3.95 3.81
C LEU A 97 -18.19 4.24 4.52
N SER A 98 -17.28 3.28 4.52
CA SER A 98 -15.94 3.48 5.05
C SER A 98 -15.31 4.72 4.41
N GLY A 99 -14.49 5.45 5.18
CA GLY A 99 -13.78 6.60 4.63
C GLY A 99 -12.93 6.24 3.40
N ARG A 100 -12.53 4.98 3.24
CA ARG A 100 -11.73 4.50 2.09
C ARG A 100 -12.60 4.38 0.87
N THR A 101 -13.76 3.77 0.98
CA THR A 101 -14.72 3.75 -0.13
C THR A 101 -15.20 5.16 -0.49
N MET A 102 -15.37 6.06 0.47
CA MET A 102 -15.67 7.48 0.18
C MET A 102 -14.57 8.15 -0.68
N TRP A 103 -13.30 7.82 -0.44
CA TRP A 103 -12.16 8.38 -1.18
C TRP A 103 -11.83 7.64 -2.48
N THR A 104 -11.82 6.31 -2.50
CA THR A 104 -11.32 5.48 -3.62
C THR A 104 -12.42 4.78 -4.39
N GLY A 105 -13.60 4.54 -3.79
CA GLY A 105 -14.71 3.83 -4.43
C GLY A 105 -15.10 4.51 -5.74
N GLY A 106 -15.28 3.74 -6.81
CA GLY A 106 -15.68 4.25 -8.13
C GLY A 106 -14.59 5.03 -8.86
N THR A 107 -13.36 5.01 -8.36
CA THR A 107 -12.18 5.53 -9.06
C THR A 107 -11.40 4.40 -9.74
N SER A 108 -10.60 4.74 -10.76
CA SER A 108 -9.70 3.76 -11.39
C SER A 108 -8.67 3.16 -10.43
N ALA A 109 -8.40 3.79 -9.29
CA ALA A 109 -7.51 3.24 -8.27
C ALA A 109 -8.13 2.03 -7.57
N ALA A 110 -9.43 2.08 -7.27
CA ALA A 110 -10.15 0.94 -6.70
C ALA A 110 -10.28 -0.22 -7.68
N GLU A 111 -10.45 0.06 -8.98
CA GLU A 111 -10.49 -0.98 -10.03
C GLU A 111 -9.12 -1.69 -10.16
N ARG A 112 -8.02 -0.94 -10.15
CA ARG A 112 -6.66 -1.50 -10.27
C ARG A 112 -6.15 -2.17 -8.99
N CYS A 113 -6.59 -1.69 -7.83
CA CYS A 113 -6.17 -2.18 -6.53
C CYS A 113 -7.39 -2.27 -5.59
N PRO A 114 -8.19 -3.34 -5.69
CA PRO A 114 -9.38 -3.52 -4.85
C PRO A 114 -9.08 -3.47 -3.34
N LEU A 115 -7.88 -3.93 -2.95
CA LEU A 115 -7.38 -3.89 -1.57
C LEU A 115 -7.37 -2.48 -0.97
N SER A 116 -7.29 -1.42 -1.79
CA SER A 116 -7.36 -0.03 -1.33
C SER A 116 -8.70 0.36 -0.67
N ASN A 117 -9.74 -0.47 -0.76
CA ASN A 117 -10.99 -0.28 -0.03
C ASN A 117 -10.94 -0.83 1.40
N PHE A 118 -9.95 -1.65 1.74
CA PHE A 118 -9.81 -2.24 3.07
C PHE A 118 -8.81 -1.44 3.89
N ASN A 119 -9.31 -0.77 4.94
CA ASN A 119 -8.47 0.12 5.76
C ASN A 119 -7.61 -0.62 6.78
N CYS A 120 -8.01 -1.82 7.20
CA CYS A 120 -7.34 -2.59 8.22
C CYS A 120 -7.18 -4.06 7.78
N ALA A 121 -6.06 -4.68 8.15
CA ALA A 121 -5.79 -6.09 7.93
C ALA A 121 -5.03 -6.69 9.12
N ALA A 122 -4.95 -8.01 9.16
CA ALA A 122 -4.11 -8.73 10.11
C ALA A 122 -3.38 -9.88 9.43
N ILE A 123 -2.14 -10.16 9.86
CA ILE A 123 -1.32 -11.25 9.33
C ILE A 123 -0.53 -11.96 10.44
N ASN A 124 -0.41 -13.28 10.35
CA ASN A 124 0.50 -14.06 11.18
C ASN A 124 1.80 -14.23 10.39
N ILE A 125 2.95 -13.93 10.99
CA ILE A 125 4.23 -14.10 10.30
C ILE A 125 4.73 -15.53 10.54
N THR A 126 4.61 -16.39 9.52
CA THR A 126 5.06 -17.78 9.51
C THR A 126 6.19 -18.05 8.52
N HIS A 127 6.42 -17.15 7.56
CA HIS A 127 7.56 -17.19 6.62
C HIS A 127 7.98 -15.77 6.19
N TRP A 128 9.16 -15.61 5.60
CA TRP A 128 9.68 -14.28 5.20
C TRP A 128 8.81 -13.55 4.17
N GLY A 129 8.02 -14.31 3.40
CA GLY A 129 7.04 -13.78 2.46
C GLY A 129 5.96 -12.93 3.13
N ASP A 130 5.54 -13.27 4.36
CA ASP A 130 4.49 -12.53 5.07
C ASP A 130 4.90 -11.08 5.39
N LEU A 131 6.20 -10.83 5.60
CA LEU A 131 6.73 -9.48 5.79
C LEU A 131 6.68 -8.66 4.49
N CYS A 132 6.79 -9.31 3.33
CA CYS A 132 6.60 -8.67 2.03
C CYS A 132 5.12 -8.30 1.82
N ASP A 133 4.21 -9.15 2.27
CA ASP A 133 2.77 -8.89 2.16
C ASP A 133 2.34 -7.79 3.15
N LEU A 134 2.88 -7.80 4.37
CA LEU A 134 2.79 -6.68 5.32
C LEU A 134 3.24 -5.36 4.66
N PHE A 135 4.39 -5.37 3.98
CA PHE A 135 4.91 -4.19 3.30
C PHE A 135 3.97 -3.70 2.19
N TYR A 136 3.45 -4.60 1.36
CA TYR A 136 2.52 -4.26 0.29
C TYR A 136 1.20 -3.67 0.84
N LEU A 137 0.62 -4.30 1.87
CA LEU A 137 -0.61 -3.84 2.51
C LEU A 137 -0.46 -2.43 3.10
N LEU A 138 0.66 -2.17 3.79
CA LEU A 138 0.97 -0.84 4.30
C LEU A 138 1.08 0.19 3.17
N MET A 139 1.72 -0.15 2.04
CA MET A 139 1.86 0.74 0.90
C MET A 139 0.55 1.06 0.17
N VAL A 140 -0.49 0.23 0.28
CA VAL A 140 -1.83 0.55 -0.25
C VAL A 140 -2.68 1.35 0.74
N GLY A 141 -2.10 1.75 1.88
CA GLY A 141 -2.75 2.55 2.92
C GLY A 141 -3.59 1.73 3.91
N THR A 142 -3.37 0.41 3.97
CA THR A 142 -4.01 -0.48 4.94
C THR A 142 -3.17 -0.54 6.21
N GLY A 143 -3.76 -0.25 7.36
CA GLY A 143 -3.13 -0.51 8.66
C GLY A 143 -3.11 -2.01 8.95
N VAL A 144 -1.95 -2.58 9.26
CA VAL A 144 -1.81 -4.03 9.44
C VAL A 144 -1.34 -4.34 10.86
N GLY A 145 -2.14 -5.11 11.59
CA GLY A 145 -1.67 -5.77 12.82
C GLY A 145 -0.97 -7.08 12.45
N PHE A 146 0.23 -7.32 12.95
CA PHE A 146 0.90 -8.60 12.72
C PHE A 146 1.27 -9.31 14.01
N LYS A 147 1.30 -10.65 13.96
CA LYS A 147 1.59 -11.51 15.10
C LYS A 147 2.86 -12.32 14.84
N ALA A 148 3.77 -12.30 15.82
CA ALA A 148 5.08 -12.96 15.77
C ALA A 148 5.35 -13.76 17.06
N THR A 149 4.51 -14.73 17.41
CA THR A 149 4.74 -15.56 18.62
C THR A 149 5.82 -16.60 18.40
N ARG A 150 6.39 -17.15 19.48
CA ARG A 150 7.45 -18.18 19.40
C ARG A 150 7.05 -19.37 18.53
N GLU A 151 5.79 -19.78 18.56
CA GLU A 151 5.24 -20.90 17.80
C GLU A 151 5.17 -20.61 16.29
N LEU A 152 4.89 -19.36 15.93
CA LEU A 152 4.88 -18.92 14.52
C LEU A 152 6.31 -18.79 14.00
N ILE A 153 7.21 -18.19 14.79
CA ILE A 153 8.61 -17.99 14.39
C ILE A 153 9.35 -19.32 14.16
N LYS A 154 8.97 -20.41 14.86
CA LYS A 154 9.51 -21.75 14.61
C LYS A 154 9.22 -22.28 13.19
N GLN A 155 8.25 -21.72 12.48
CA GLN A 155 7.90 -22.10 11.12
C GLN A 155 8.72 -21.34 10.07
N ILE A 156 9.33 -20.21 10.45
CA ILE A 156 10.14 -19.40 9.55
C ILE A 156 11.46 -20.12 9.30
N GLU A 157 11.86 -20.20 8.03
CA GLU A 157 13.13 -20.78 7.64
C GLU A 157 14.31 -19.97 8.21
N PRO A 158 15.40 -20.64 8.63
CA PRO A 158 16.63 -19.96 9.00
C PRO A 158 17.11 -19.03 7.88
N ILE A 159 17.74 -17.93 8.28
CA ILE A 159 18.21 -16.89 7.35
C ILE A 159 19.70 -16.65 7.55
N ARG A 160 20.44 -16.40 6.48
CA ARG A 160 21.87 -16.09 6.57
C ARG A 160 22.10 -14.68 7.09
N ASN A 161 23.09 -14.52 7.97
CA ASN A 161 23.54 -13.21 8.46
C ASN A 161 25.02 -12.91 8.15
N ASN A 162 25.69 -13.79 7.40
CA ASN A 162 27.09 -13.70 6.99
C ASN A 162 27.31 -13.02 5.63
N THR A 163 26.35 -12.24 5.14
CA THR A 163 26.47 -11.47 3.90
C THR A 163 26.85 -10.01 4.17
N THR A 164 27.41 -9.33 3.17
CA THR A 164 27.66 -7.88 3.21
C THR A 164 26.59 -7.16 2.41
N LEU A 165 25.95 -6.13 2.99
CA LEU A 165 25.00 -5.26 2.30
C LEU A 165 25.72 -3.98 1.86
N ILE A 166 25.61 -3.63 0.57
CA ILE A 166 26.15 -2.40 0.01
C ILE A 166 25.04 -1.64 -0.70
N HIS A 167 24.91 -0.34 -0.42
CA HIS A 167 24.03 0.53 -1.17
C HIS A 167 24.81 1.23 -2.28
N SER A 168 24.28 1.21 -3.50
CA SER A 168 24.82 2.00 -4.60
C SER A 168 24.59 3.49 -4.34
N GLU A 169 25.49 4.33 -4.84
CA GLU A 169 25.23 5.77 -4.91
C GLU A 169 23.93 6.03 -5.68
N TYR A 170 23.09 6.92 -5.14
CA TYR A 170 21.81 7.27 -5.75
C TYR A 170 22.01 8.34 -6.82
N ILE A 171 21.84 7.94 -8.08
CA ILE A 171 21.87 8.81 -9.24
C ILE A 171 20.54 8.62 -9.99
N PRO A 172 19.54 9.50 -9.80
CA PRO A 172 18.20 9.27 -10.32
C PRO A 172 18.17 9.20 -11.84
N LEU A 173 17.53 8.16 -12.36
CA LEU A 173 17.28 8.02 -13.79
C LEU A 173 16.13 8.94 -14.23
N PRO A 174 16.16 9.43 -15.49
CA PRO A 174 15.02 10.14 -16.06
C PRO A 174 13.81 9.18 -16.13
N PRO A 175 12.57 9.68 -16.02
CA PRO A 175 11.36 8.86 -15.95
C PRO A 175 11.25 7.77 -17.03
N SER A 176 11.73 8.03 -18.25
CA SER A 176 11.72 7.08 -19.37
C SER A 176 12.64 5.88 -19.22
N ARG A 177 13.61 5.93 -18.30
CA ARG A 177 14.60 4.85 -18.05
C ARG A 177 14.43 4.19 -16.69
N ARG A 178 13.44 4.60 -15.90
CA ARG A 178 13.16 3.98 -14.60
C ARG A 178 12.50 2.64 -14.81
N LEU A 179 13.01 1.61 -14.15
CA LEU A 179 12.34 0.32 -14.08
C LEU A 179 11.06 0.46 -13.27
N GLU A 180 9.95 -0.15 -13.71
CA GLU A 180 8.73 -0.23 -12.91
C GLU A 180 8.81 -1.40 -11.91
N THR A 181 9.36 -2.52 -12.35
CA THR A 181 9.58 -3.74 -11.55
C THR A 181 11.03 -3.85 -11.09
N THR A 182 11.26 -4.62 -10.03
CA THR A 182 12.62 -4.86 -9.54
C THR A 182 13.30 -5.96 -10.33
N GLU A 183 14.59 -5.79 -10.61
CA GLU A 183 15.42 -6.76 -11.32
C GLU A 183 16.58 -7.24 -10.43
N LEU A 184 16.91 -8.54 -10.53
CA LEU A 184 18.06 -9.16 -9.88
C LEU A 184 19.11 -9.53 -10.92
N HIS A 185 20.35 -9.06 -10.72
CA HIS A 185 21.50 -9.40 -11.55
C HIS A 185 22.53 -10.13 -10.70
N MET A 186 22.80 -11.40 -11.03
CA MET A 186 23.87 -12.18 -10.43
C MET A 186 25.20 -11.85 -11.13
N LEU A 187 26.27 -11.74 -10.36
CA LEU A 187 27.63 -11.50 -10.86
C LEU A 187 28.52 -12.68 -10.47
N ASP A 188 29.41 -13.07 -11.39
CA ASP A 188 30.24 -14.29 -11.28
C ASP A 188 31.19 -14.31 -10.07
N ASN A 189 31.39 -13.17 -9.41
CA ASN A 189 32.29 -13.01 -8.26
C ASN A 189 31.57 -13.11 -6.89
N GLY A 190 30.38 -13.70 -6.84
CA GLY A 190 29.60 -13.87 -5.60
C GLY A 190 28.87 -12.60 -5.16
N PHE A 191 28.64 -11.66 -6.08
CA PHE A 191 27.83 -10.48 -5.85
C PHE A 191 26.44 -10.66 -6.45
N ALA A 192 25.42 -10.25 -5.73
CA ALA A 192 24.06 -10.11 -6.25
C ALA A 192 23.69 -8.62 -6.25
N LYS A 193 23.19 -8.10 -7.37
CA LYS A 193 22.76 -6.70 -7.47
C LYS A 193 21.26 -6.60 -7.72
N ILE A 194 20.56 -5.94 -6.80
CA ILE A 194 19.12 -5.67 -6.87
C ILE A 194 18.91 -4.25 -7.38
N TYR A 195 18.18 -4.10 -8.49
CA TYR A 195 17.75 -2.80 -9.03
C TYR A 195 16.29 -2.57 -8.67
N ILE A 196 16.04 -1.70 -7.69
CA ILE A 196 14.68 -1.46 -7.17
C ILE A 196 13.83 -0.71 -8.21
N GLY A 197 12.67 -1.26 -8.54
CA GLY A 197 11.68 -0.62 -9.43
C GLY A 197 10.92 0.55 -8.78
N ASP A 198 10.39 1.46 -9.59
CA ASP A 198 9.66 2.68 -9.19
C ASP A 198 8.14 2.44 -9.01
N SER A 199 7.78 1.33 -8.37
CA SER A 199 6.40 0.97 -8.04
C SER A 199 6.33 0.31 -6.67
N LYS A 200 5.13 0.31 -6.07
CA LYS A 200 4.87 -0.42 -4.82
C LYS A 200 5.16 -1.91 -4.98
N GLU A 201 4.83 -2.50 -6.13
CA GLU A 201 5.18 -3.87 -6.48
C GLU A 201 6.70 -4.06 -6.56
N GLY A 202 7.42 -3.13 -7.20
CA GLY A 202 8.88 -3.15 -7.28
C GLY A 202 9.54 -3.11 -5.90
N TRP A 203 9.08 -2.22 -5.02
CA TRP A 203 9.62 -2.11 -3.66
C TRP A 203 9.46 -3.40 -2.87
N VAL A 204 8.26 -4.01 -2.92
CA VAL A 204 7.99 -5.30 -2.27
C VAL A 204 8.81 -6.43 -2.88
N GLU A 205 8.93 -6.49 -4.20
CA GLU A 205 9.74 -7.52 -4.86
C GLU A 205 11.23 -7.38 -4.52
N GLY A 206 11.72 -6.16 -4.32
CA GLY A 206 13.09 -5.94 -3.82
C GLY A 206 13.32 -6.53 -2.44
N LEU A 207 12.36 -6.37 -1.52
CA LEU A 207 12.42 -7.01 -0.21
C LEU A 207 12.33 -8.54 -0.32
N ARG A 208 11.46 -9.04 -1.20
CA ARG A 208 11.29 -10.48 -1.45
C ARG A 208 12.56 -11.11 -1.99
N ILE A 209 13.20 -10.49 -2.98
CA ILE A 209 14.48 -10.93 -3.54
C ILE A 209 15.57 -10.89 -2.47
N TYR A 210 15.62 -9.83 -1.66
CA TYR A 210 16.57 -9.73 -0.57
C TYR A 210 16.45 -10.90 0.42
N PHE A 211 15.23 -11.26 0.85
CA PHE A 211 15.04 -12.43 1.70
C PHE A 211 15.40 -13.73 0.98
N LYS A 212 15.02 -13.91 -0.29
CA LYS A 212 15.39 -15.11 -1.08
C LYS A 212 16.91 -15.31 -1.14
N LEU A 213 17.69 -14.25 -1.38
CA LEU A 213 19.16 -14.29 -1.40
C LEU A 213 19.79 -14.72 -0.06
N LEU A 214 19.06 -14.53 1.05
CA LEU A 214 19.50 -14.87 2.39
C LEU A 214 18.98 -16.23 2.87
N THR A 215 17.94 -16.80 2.25
CA THR A 215 17.31 -18.04 2.73
C THR A 215 17.52 -19.22 1.79
N GLN A 216 17.52 -19.02 0.48
CA GLN A 216 17.58 -20.12 -0.48
C GLN A 216 19.01 -20.63 -0.70
N LYS A 217 19.16 -21.96 -0.68
CA LYS A 217 20.46 -22.64 -0.80
C LYS A 217 21.20 -22.32 -2.10
N GLU A 218 20.45 -22.11 -3.19
CA GLU A 218 21.01 -21.76 -4.50
C GLU A 218 21.81 -20.45 -4.46
N TYR A 219 21.61 -19.58 -3.46
CA TYR A 219 22.34 -18.32 -3.30
C TYR A 219 23.41 -18.34 -2.21
N GLU A 220 23.78 -19.51 -1.65
CA GLU A 220 24.81 -19.61 -0.62
C GLU A 220 26.17 -19.05 -1.05
N TYR A 221 26.49 -19.11 -2.35
CA TYR A 221 27.73 -18.55 -2.92
C TYR A 221 27.77 -17.01 -2.91
N VAL A 222 26.63 -16.33 -2.70
CA VAL A 222 26.56 -14.87 -2.64
C VAL A 222 27.10 -14.41 -1.30
N HIS A 223 28.21 -13.68 -1.31
CA HIS A 223 28.76 -13.07 -0.09
C HIS A 223 28.38 -11.59 0.04
N THR A 224 28.06 -10.92 -1.07
CA THR A 224 27.72 -9.49 -1.08
C THR A 224 26.44 -9.22 -1.85
N ILE A 225 25.52 -8.48 -1.24
CA ILE A 225 24.28 -8.01 -1.85
C ILE A 225 24.39 -6.50 -2.03
N LYS A 226 24.24 -6.03 -3.27
CA LYS A 226 24.27 -4.62 -3.64
C LYS A 226 22.88 -4.15 -4.05
N ILE A 227 22.39 -3.07 -3.48
CA ILE A 227 21.07 -2.51 -3.84
C ILE A 227 21.25 -1.18 -4.58
N SER A 228 20.52 -0.99 -5.66
CA SER A 228 20.49 0.23 -6.47
C SER A 228 19.09 0.82 -6.48
N TYR A 229 18.98 2.10 -6.14
CA TYR A 229 17.71 2.81 -6.06
C TYR A 229 17.49 3.78 -7.23
N ASN A 230 18.37 3.80 -8.24
CA ASN A 230 18.38 4.82 -9.29
C ASN A 230 17.07 4.94 -10.09
N SER A 231 16.26 3.88 -10.15
CA SER A 231 14.94 3.94 -10.76
C SER A 231 13.90 4.60 -9.85
N VAL A 232 14.06 4.57 -8.53
CA VAL A 232 13.11 5.16 -7.58
C VAL A 232 13.07 6.67 -7.78
N ARG A 233 11.86 7.21 -7.94
CA ARG A 233 11.65 8.64 -8.16
C ARG A 233 12.17 9.50 -7.00
N PRO A 234 12.69 10.71 -7.25
CA PRO A 234 13.18 11.59 -6.21
C PRO A 234 12.09 12.10 -5.25
N HIS A 235 12.54 12.57 -4.09
CA HIS A 235 11.68 13.27 -3.14
C HIS A 235 10.95 14.45 -3.79
N GLY A 236 9.65 14.59 -3.49
CA GLY A 236 8.78 15.64 -4.02
C GLY A 236 8.08 15.31 -5.34
N GLU A 237 8.47 14.24 -6.04
CA GLU A 237 7.80 13.86 -7.30
C GLU A 237 6.38 13.35 -7.05
N ARG A 238 5.40 13.84 -7.82
CA ARG A 238 3.97 13.62 -7.57
C ARG A 238 3.55 12.17 -7.83
N LEU A 239 2.76 11.59 -6.93
CA LEU A 239 2.16 10.27 -7.10
C LEU A 239 0.88 10.37 -7.96
N ARG A 240 0.78 9.56 -9.02
CA ARG A 240 -0.31 9.65 -10.01
C ARG A 240 -1.66 9.13 -9.48
N THR A 241 -1.66 8.12 -8.62
CA THR A 241 -2.88 7.38 -8.25
C THR A 241 -3.47 7.79 -6.90
N PHE A 242 -2.65 7.83 -5.85
CA PHE A 242 -3.11 8.11 -4.48
C PHE A 242 -3.04 9.59 -4.08
N GLY A 243 -2.45 10.45 -4.92
CA GLY A 243 -2.14 11.84 -4.57
C GLY A 243 -0.90 11.94 -3.67
N GLY A 244 -0.49 13.16 -3.32
CA GLY A 244 0.73 13.39 -2.54
C GLY A 244 2.02 13.35 -3.37
N THR A 245 3.15 13.26 -2.66
CA THR A 245 4.50 13.27 -3.25
C THR A 245 5.34 12.13 -2.71
N SER A 246 6.29 11.65 -3.51
CA SER A 246 7.28 10.66 -3.09
C SER A 246 8.23 11.24 -2.04
N SER A 247 8.69 10.38 -1.14
CA SER A 247 9.76 10.64 -0.17
C SER A 247 11.16 10.41 -0.72
N GLY A 248 11.30 9.88 -1.94
CA GLY A 248 12.58 9.44 -2.47
C GLY A 248 12.99 8.03 -1.99
N PRO A 249 14.22 7.60 -2.27
CA PRO A 249 14.71 6.25 -1.95
C PRO A 249 15.22 6.08 -0.52
N GLU A 250 15.38 7.17 0.23
CA GLU A 250 16.04 7.14 1.54
C GLU A 250 15.35 6.21 2.55
N PRO A 251 14.00 6.24 2.69
CA PRO A 251 13.32 5.35 3.63
C PRO A 251 13.51 3.85 3.30
N LEU A 252 13.60 3.52 2.01
CA LEU A 252 13.93 2.15 1.58
C LEU A 252 15.36 1.77 1.97
N ARG A 253 16.32 2.69 1.81
CA ARG A 253 17.72 2.46 2.18
C ARG A 253 17.83 2.17 3.68
N GLU A 254 17.21 3.00 4.51
CA GLU A 254 17.13 2.83 5.96
C GLU A 254 16.47 1.49 6.35
N MET A 255 15.40 1.09 5.66
CA MET A 255 14.74 -0.20 5.89
C MET A 255 15.69 -1.38 5.67
N PHE A 256 16.37 -1.43 4.52
CA PHE A 256 17.29 -2.54 4.22
C PHE A 256 18.49 -2.57 5.17
N ASP A 257 19.07 -1.40 5.49
CA ASP A 257 20.17 -1.29 6.46
C ASP A 257 19.72 -1.75 7.86
N GLY A 258 18.54 -1.30 8.30
CA GLY A 258 17.93 -1.70 9.56
C GLY A 258 17.72 -3.21 9.62
N ILE A 259 17.13 -3.83 8.58
CA ILE A 259 16.92 -5.28 8.53
C ILE A 259 18.26 -6.02 8.61
N ASN A 260 19.27 -5.59 7.85
CA ASN A 260 20.61 -6.17 7.90
C ASN A 260 21.23 -6.07 9.31
N LYS A 261 21.08 -4.94 9.99
CA LYS A 261 21.54 -4.75 11.38
C LYS A 261 20.76 -5.63 12.36
N THR A 262 19.44 -5.78 12.19
CA THR A 262 18.62 -6.69 13.02
C THR A 262 19.13 -8.12 12.93
N LEU A 263 19.37 -8.61 11.71
CA LEU A 263 19.85 -9.99 11.48
C LEU A 263 21.28 -10.24 12.00
N LYS A 264 22.06 -9.17 12.17
CA LYS A 264 23.42 -9.20 12.74
C LYS A 264 23.47 -8.85 14.22
N SER A 265 22.33 -8.68 14.88
CA SER A 265 22.24 -8.28 16.29
C SER A 265 22.98 -6.97 16.60
N GLN A 266 22.88 -5.99 15.71
CA GLN A 266 23.56 -4.68 15.80
C GLN A 266 22.64 -3.52 16.20
N LEU A 267 21.34 -3.76 16.41
CA LEU A 267 20.39 -2.72 16.81
C LEU A 267 20.28 -2.55 18.34
N ASP A 268 20.22 -3.66 19.08
CA ASP A 268 20.08 -3.64 20.54
C ASP A 268 21.30 -4.32 21.20
N PRO A 269 22.18 -3.55 21.86
CA PRO A 269 23.35 -4.10 22.55
C PRO A 269 23.01 -5.04 23.71
N TRP A 270 21.79 -4.99 24.25
CA TRP A 270 21.36 -5.79 25.39
C TRP A 270 20.75 -7.14 24.99
N LEU A 271 20.52 -7.33 23.68
CA LEU A 271 19.92 -8.53 23.16
C LEU A 271 21.01 -9.56 22.81
N ASP A 272 20.92 -10.79 23.34
CA ASP A 272 21.91 -11.84 23.04
C ASP A 272 22.05 -12.02 21.52
N PRO A 273 23.27 -12.21 20.99
CA PRO A 273 23.47 -12.35 19.56
C PRO A 273 22.76 -13.59 18.99
N LEU A 274 22.37 -13.51 17.73
CA LEU A 274 21.88 -14.66 16.98
C LEU A 274 23.02 -15.67 16.77
N MET A 275 22.82 -16.91 17.20
CA MET A 275 23.79 -17.99 17.06
C MET A 275 23.73 -18.58 15.66
N ALA A 276 24.74 -18.31 14.85
CA ALA A 276 24.87 -18.84 13.49
C ALA A 276 25.39 -20.28 13.49
N ASP A 277 24.90 -21.09 12.57
CA ASP A 277 25.47 -22.39 12.27
C ASP A 277 26.75 -22.27 11.41
N LYS A 278 27.32 -23.42 11.01
CA LYS A 278 28.56 -23.47 10.21
C LYS A 278 28.43 -22.80 8.83
N LEU A 279 27.21 -22.68 8.31
CA LEU A 279 26.91 -22.09 7.00
C LEU A 279 26.49 -20.61 7.12
N GLY A 280 26.40 -20.08 8.35
CA GLY A 280 26.01 -18.71 8.63
C GLY A 280 24.51 -18.49 8.75
N TYR A 281 23.71 -19.55 8.87
CA TYR A 281 22.27 -19.46 9.07
C TYR A 281 21.95 -19.24 10.55
N VAL A 282 21.01 -18.33 10.81
CA VAL A 282 20.48 -18.02 12.13
C VAL A 282 18.98 -18.23 12.20
N THR A 283 18.50 -18.61 13.37
CA THR A 283 17.06 -18.65 13.68
C THR A 283 16.67 -17.38 14.43
N VAL A 284 15.78 -16.59 13.84
CA VAL A 284 15.30 -15.36 14.48
C VAL A 284 14.39 -15.65 15.67
N ARG A 285 14.34 -14.67 16.58
CA ARG A 285 13.37 -14.57 17.69
C ARG A 285 12.22 -13.62 17.35
N PRO A 286 11.06 -13.72 18.04
CA PRO A 286 9.95 -12.77 17.93
C PRO A 286 10.34 -11.30 17.85
N ILE A 287 11.26 -10.84 18.71
CA ILE A 287 11.70 -9.43 18.74
C ILE A 287 12.27 -8.96 17.41
N HIS A 288 13.11 -9.76 16.76
CA HIS A 288 13.70 -9.39 15.46
C HIS A 288 12.63 -9.28 14.36
N VAL A 289 11.62 -10.15 14.38
CA VAL A 289 10.51 -10.07 13.41
C VAL A 289 9.64 -8.85 13.67
N MET A 290 9.43 -8.49 14.95
CA MET A 290 8.77 -7.24 15.31
C MET A 290 9.57 -6.02 14.85
N ASP A 291 10.89 -6.01 15.04
CA ASP A 291 11.75 -4.92 14.58
C ASP A 291 11.74 -4.77 13.07
N ILE A 292 11.79 -5.88 12.32
CA ILE A 292 11.68 -5.86 10.85
C ILE A 292 10.31 -5.32 10.43
N GLY A 293 9.22 -5.76 11.07
CA GLY A 293 7.89 -5.21 10.83
C GLY A 293 7.80 -3.71 11.11
N ASN A 294 8.45 -3.24 12.18
CA ASN A 294 8.51 -1.82 12.54
C ASN A 294 9.31 -1.01 11.51
N LEU A 295 10.45 -1.52 11.03
CA LEU A 295 11.26 -0.89 9.97
C LEU A 295 10.47 -0.77 8.66
N ILE A 296 9.70 -1.79 8.30
CA ILE A 296 8.79 -1.75 7.16
C ILE A 296 7.72 -0.67 7.38
N GLY A 297 7.12 -0.60 8.57
CA GLY A 297 6.16 0.44 8.93
C GLY A 297 6.75 1.85 8.84
N GLN A 298 7.95 2.06 9.40
CA GLN A 298 8.68 3.33 9.34
C GLN A 298 8.94 3.75 7.90
N ASN A 299 9.40 2.83 7.05
CA ASN A 299 9.62 3.08 5.63
C ASN A 299 8.35 3.57 4.94
N VAL A 300 7.18 2.98 5.22
CA VAL A 300 5.91 3.42 4.61
C VAL A 300 5.46 4.77 5.17
N VAL A 301 5.55 5.00 6.49
CA VAL A 301 5.09 6.26 7.11
C VAL A 301 5.92 7.45 6.65
N VAL A 302 7.24 7.31 6.60
CA VAL A 302 8.15 8.34 6.06
C VAL A 302 8.08 8.37 4.52
N GLY A 303 7.78 7.21 3.93
CA GLY A 303 7.68 6.93 2.50
C GLY A 303 6.60 7.71 1.77
N TYR A 304 5.46 7.93 2.42
CA TYR A 304 4.28 8.60 1.86
C TYR A 304 4.08 9.97 2.48
N ILE A 305 4.42 11.02 1.73
CA ILE A 305 3.97 12.37 2.06
C ILE A 305 2.54 12.49 1.51
N TRP A 306 1.56 12.22 2.39
CA TRP A 306 0.18 12.61 2.12
C TRP A 306 0.15 14.09 1.75
N PRO A 307 -0.70 14.52 0.81
CA PRO A 307 -0.78 15.92 0.44
C PRO A 307 -1.12 16.74 1.69
N LYS A 308 -0.10 17.36 2.31
CA LYS A 308 -0.30 18.51 3.16
C LYS A 308 -0.98 19.52 2.25
N MET A 309 -2.19 19.92 2.60
CA MET A 309 -2.83 21.08 1.99
C MET A 309 -1.77 22.19 1.92
N PRO A 310 -1.56 22.86 0.76
CA PRO A 310 -1.06 24.21 0.86
C PRO A 310 -2.05 24.93 1.78
N LEU A 311 -1.58 25.37 2.93
CA LEU A 311 -2.30 26.37 3.71
C LEU A 311 -2.57 27.50 2.71
N LEU A 312 -3.85 27.74 2.41
CA LEU A 312 -4.27 28.96 1.75
C LEU A 312 -3.81 30.10 2.66
N VAL A 313 -2.68 30.72 2.29
CA VAL A 313 -2.34 32.10 2.63
C VAL A 313 -2.52 32.88 1.34
#